data_AF-A0A519RP50-F1
#
_entry.id   AF-A0A519RP50-F1
#
_cell.length_a   1.000
_cell.length_b   1.000
_cell.length_c   1.000
_cell.angle_alpha   90.00
_cell.angle_beta   90.00
_cell.angle_gamma   90.00
#
_symmetry.space_group_name_H-M   'P 1'
#
loop_
_entity.id
_entity.type
_entity.pdbx_description
1 polymer ?
#
loop_
_entity_poly.entity_id
_entity_poly.type
_entity_poly.pdbx_seq_one_letter_code
_entity_poly.pdbx_strand_id
1 'polypeptide(L)' 'MVVKEKQALKAIHRLLVQGRWLAGEGMSGPESFTYFDELEGLMGYVVASQEDISGLFEHALQRACANAKAPHIFEEFKRS' A
#
# COMPACT_ATOMS: atom_id res chain seq x y z
N MET A 1 1.98 19.75 -5.68
CA MET A 1 1.86 18.30 -5.96
C MET A 1 2.87 17.53 -5.09
N VAL A 2 2.66 17.44 -3.76
CA VAL A 2 3.73 16.90 -2.87
C VAL A 2 3.20 16.16 -1.63
N VAL A 3 2.15 16.67 -0.98
CA VAL A 3 1.68 16.10 0.30
C VAL A 3 1.00 14.74 0.12
N LYS A 4 0.05 14.64 -0.83
CA LYS A 4 -0.70 13.39 -1.09
C LYS A 4 0.20 12.25 -1.58
N GLU A 5 1.15 12.51 -2.46
CA GLU A 5 2.12 11.51 -2.94
C GLU A 5 3.03 11.02 -1.81
N LYS A 6 3.53 11.94 -0.97
CA LYS A 6 4.34 11.56 0.18
C LYS A 6 3.56 10.68 1.18
N GLN A 7 2.29 10.98 1.42
CA GLN A 7 1.41 10.16 2.24
C GLN A 7 1.19 8.77 1.63
N ALA A 8 0.94 8.73 0.32
CA ALA A 8 0.75 7.48 -0.42
C ALA A 8 2.01 6.60 -0.38
N LEU A 9 3.18 7.16 -0.67
CA LEU A 9 4.46 6.45 -0.61
C LEU A 9 4.75 5.95 0.82
N LYS A 10 4.40 6.72 1.86
CA LYS A 10 4.54 6.28 3.25
C LYS A 10 3.63 5.09 3.57
N ALA A 11 2.40 5.08 3.08
CA ALA A 11 1.47 3.96 3.27
C ALA A 11 1.96 2.69 2.57
N ILE A 12 2.39 2.81 1.30
CA ILE A 12 2.98 1.70 0.53
C ILE A 12 4.21 1.15 1.26
N HIS A 13 5.12 2.01 1.74
CA HIS A 13 6.29 1.58 2.48
C HIS A 13 5.94 0.77 3.73
N ARG A 14 4.94 1.21 4.51
CA ARG A 14 4.48 0.47 5.70
C ARG A 14 3.91 -0.90 5.34
N LEU A 15 3.13 -0.98 4.26
CA LEU A 15 2.59 -2.24 3.75
C LEU A 15 3.69 -3.21 3.30
N LEU A 16 4.77 -2.72 2.68
CA LEU A 16 5.94 -3.51 2.32
C LEU A 16 6.65 -4.07 3.57
N VAL A 17 6.85 -3.23 4.60
CA VAL A 17 7.46 -3.67 5.87
C VAL A 17 6.61 -4.75 6.54
N GLN A 18 5.29 -4.54 6.62
CA GLN A 18 4.36 -5.51 7.20
C GLN A 18 4.40 -6.84 6.45
N GLY A 19 4.37 -6.80 5.11
CA GLY A 19 4.44 -7.99 4.28
C GLY A 19 5.74 -8.78 4.51
N ARG A 20 6.88 -8.10 4.62
CA ARG A 20 8.17 -8.74 4.92
C ARG A 20 8.21 -9.36 6.31
N TRP A 21 7.62 -8.70 7.31
CA TRP A 21 7.52 -9.25 8.65
C TRP A 21 6.69 -10.54 8.66
N LEU A 22 5.50 -10.53 8.04
CA LEU A 22 4.67 -11.72 7.90
C LEU A 22 5.38 -12.86 7.15
N ALA A 23 6.19 -12.53 6.15
CA ALA A 23 6.99 -13.52 5.44
C ALA A 23 8.08 -14.15 6.31
N GLY A 24 8.76 -13.35 7.13
CA GLY A 24 9.75 -13.83 8.09
C GLY A 24 9.18 -14.76 9.16
N GLU A 25 7.93 -14.53 9.59
CA GLU A 25 7.21 -15.39 10.55
C GLU A 25 6.69 -16.70 9.92
N GLY A 26 7.02 -16.99 8.66
CA GLY A 26 6.50 -18.17 7.94
C GLY A 26 5.01 -18.07 7.61
N MET A 27 4.42 -16.88 7.73
CA MET A 27 3.02 -16.61 7.40
C MET A 27 2.84 -16.18 5.93
N SER A 28 3.92 -16.12 5.13
CA SER A 28 3.82 -15.88 3.69
C SER A 28 3.63 -17.17 2.91
N GLY A 29 2.41 -17.37 2.40
CA GLY A 29 2.16 -18.31 1.31
C GLY A 29 2.51 -17.70 -0.06
N PRO A 30 2.31 -18.45 -1.16
CA PRO A 30 2.46 -17.94 -2.54
C PRO A 30 1.67 -16.65 -2.81
N GLU A 31 0.57 -16.44 -2.09
CA GLU A 31 -0.28 -15.25 -2.11
C GLU A 31 0.46 -13.96 -1.74
N SER A 32 1.58 -14.06 -1.02
CA SER A 32 2.41 -12.90 -0.69
C SER A 32 3.10 -12.28 -1.90
N PHE A 33 3.40 -13.06 -2.95
CA PHE A 33 3.98 -12.51 -4.18
C PHE A 33 2.99 -11.60 -4.90
N THR A 34 1.74 -12.05 -5.05
CA THR A 34 0.64 -11.24 -5.60
C THR A 34 0.46 -9.95 -4.81
N TYR A 35 0.54 -10.01 -3.48
CA TYR A 35 0.46 -8.82 -2.64
C TYR A 35 1.61 -7.83 -2.90
N PHE A 36 2.85 -8.31 -3.04
CA PHE A 36 3.98 -7.44 -3.35
C PHE A 36 3.87 -6.82 -4.75
N ASP A 37 3.41 -7.57 -5.75
CA ASP A 37 3.18 -7.07 -7.10
C ASP A 37 2.10 -5.96 -7.12
N GLU A 38 1.02 -6.13 -6.35
CA GLU A 38 -0.03 -5.11 -6.20
C GLU A 38 0.51 -3.80 -5.58
N LEU A 39 1.41 -3.90 -4.60
CA LEU A 39 2.04 -2.73 -3.98
C LEU A 39 3.00 -2.01 -4.92
N GLU A 40 3.75 -2.74 -5.74
CA GLU A 40 4.60 -2.16 -6.78
C GLU A 40 3.75 -1.43 -7.83
N GLY A 41 2.62 -2.01 -8.23
CA GLY A 41 1.65 -1.35 -9.11
C GLY A 41 1.11 -0.05 -8.52
N LEU A 42 0.72 -0.07 -7.24
CA LEU A 42 0.29 1.12 -6.49
C LEU A 42 1.36 2.22 -6.47
N MET A 43 2.62 1.86 -6.30
CA MET A 43 3.75 2.80 -6.34
C MET A 43 3.91 3.40 -7.74
N GLY A 44 3.79 2.57 -8.79
CA GLY A 44 3.80 3.02 -10.18
C GLY A 44 2.70 4.05 -10.46
N TYR A 45 1.48 3.80 -9.99
CA TYR A 45 0.37 4.75 -10.11
C TYR A 45 0.70 6.10 -9.45
N VAL A 46 1.24 6.09 -8.22
CA VAL A 46 1.58 7.33 -7.49
C VAL A 46 2.68 8.12 -8.19
N VAL A 47 3.69 7.45 -8.76
CA VAL A 47 4.85 8.13 -9.37
C VAL A 47 4.58 8.59 -10.80
N ALA A 48 3.77 7.85 -11.56
CA ALA A 48 3.56 8.11 -12.99
C ALA A 48 2.34 8.99 -13.30
N SER A 49 1.40 9.14 -12.36
CA SER A 49 0.14 9.84 -12.67
C SER A 49 0.34 11.34 -12.81
N GLN A 50 -0.05 11.88 -13.97
CA GLN A 50 -0.25 13.32 -14.18
C GLN A 50 -1.71 13.75 -13.89
N GLU A 51 -2.58 12.79 -13.61
CA GLU A 51 -4.02 12.98 -13.31
C GLU A 51 -4.32 12.76 -11.82
N ASP A 52 -5.44 13.30 -11.34
CA ASP A 52 -5.91 13.04 -9.98
C ASP A 52 -6.50 11.63 -9.86
N ILE A 53 -5.67 10.70 -9.42
CA ILE A 53 -6.03 9.30 -9.17
C ILE A 53 -6.34 9.01 -7.70
N SER A 54 -6.52 10.05 -6.87
CA SER A 54 -6.58 9.88 -5.41
C SER A 54 -7.69 8.92 -4.96
N GLY A 55 -8.86 8.93 -5.61
CA GLY A 55 -9.95 8.00 -5.31
C GLY A 55 -9.62 6.53 -5.65
N LEU A 56 -8.98 6.29 -6.79
CA LEU A 56 -8.55 4.94 -7.20
C LEU A 56 -7.44 4.42 -6.27
N PHE A 57 -6.48 5.28 -5.93
CA PHE A 57 -5.43 4.98 -4.97
C PHE A 57 -6.00 4.63 -3.61
N GLU A 58 -6.92 5.44 -3.07
CA GLU A 58 -7.54 5.17 -1.76
C GLU A 58 -8.25 3.81 -1.74
N HIS A 59 -9.01 3.49 -2.78
CA HIS A 59 -9.71 2.21 -2.86
C HIS A 59 -8.73 1.03 -2.93
N ALA A 60 -7.68 1.13 -3.76
CA ALA A 60 -6.65 0.11 -3.87
C ALA A 60 -5.86 -0.07 -2.55
N LEU A 61 -5.51 1.03 -1.89
CA LEU A 61 -4.82 1.02 -0.59
C LEU A 61 -5.67 0.36 0.49
N GLN A 62 -6.98 0.66 0.54
CA GLN A 62 -7.89 0.06 1.50
C GLN A 62 -7.95 -1.47 1.36
N ARG A 63 -8.05 -1.97 0.13
CA ARG A 63 -8.04 -3.42 -0.15
C ARG A 63 -6.72 -4.07 0.26
N ALA A 64 -5.59 -3.45 -0.10
CA ALA A 64 -4.27 -3.96 0.27
C ALA A 64 -4.09 -4.04 1.80
N CYS A 65 -4.55 -3.03 2.54
CA CYS A 65 -4.52 -3.03 3.99
C CYS A 65 -5.39 -4.15 4.60
N ALA A 66 -6.56 -4.44 4.01
CA ALA A 66 -7.42 -5.53 4.46
C ALA A 66 -6.75 -6.90 4.26
N ASN A 67 -6.17 -7.14 3.08
CA ASN A 67 -5.44 -8.38 2.76
C ASN A 67 -4.25 -8.60 3.69
N ALA A 68 -3.50 -7.52 3.99
CA ALA A 68 -2.36 -7.54 4.91
C ALA A 68 -2.76 -7.62 6.40
N LYS A 69 -4.07 -7.61 6.73
CA LYS A 69 -4.59 -7.49 8.09
C LYS A 69 -4.01 -6.28 8.84
N ALA A 70 -3.78 -5.18 8.12
CA ALA A 70 -3.14 -3.96 8.61
C ALA A 70 -4.02 -2.71 8.42
N PRO A 71 -5.27 -2.69 8.95
CA PRO A 71 -6.19 -1.56 8.76
C PRO A 71 -5.67 -0.25 9.36
N HIS A 72 -4.80 -0.33 10.39
CA HIS A 72 -4.18 0.83 11.03
C HIS A 72 -3.35 1.68 10.05
N ILE A 73 -2.76 1.08 9.01
CA ILE A 73 -2.00 1.81 7.99
C ILE A 73 -2.93 2.71 7.15
N PHE A 74 -4.12 2.20 6.81
CA PHE A 74 -5.12 2.98 6.07
C PHE A 74 -5.67 4.14 6.92
N GLU A 75 -5.95 3.89 8.20
CA GLU A 75 -6.42 4.92 9.13
C GLU A 75 -5.40 6.07 9.29
N GLU A 76 -4.11 5.74 9.40
CA GLU A 76 -3.05 6.74 9.44
C GLU A 76 -2.94 7.54 8.13
N PHE A 77 -3.09 6.87 6.99
CA PHE A 77 -3.13 7.53 5.70
C PHE A 77 -4.27 8.57 5.64
N LYS A 78 -5.48 8.22 6.10
CA LYS A 78 -6.64 9.13 6.11
C LYS A 78 -6.50 10.33 7.05
N ARG A 79 -5.65 10.22 8.09
CA ARG A 79 -5.41 11.28 9.07
C ARG A 79 -4.26 12.22 8.71
N SER A 80 -3.44 11.86 7.72
CA SER A 80 -2.19 12.54 7.40
C SER A 80 -2.37 13.78 6.55
#